data_AF-A0A6N7PYN9-F1
#
_entry.id   AF-A0A6N7PYN9-F1
#
_cell.length_a   1.000
_cell.length_b   1.000
_cell.length_c   1.000
_cell.angle_alpha   90.00
_cell.angle_beta   90.00
_cell.angle_gamma   90.00
#
_symmetry.space_group_name_H-M   'P 1'
#
loop_
_entity.id
_entity.type
_entity.pdbx_description
1 polymer ?
#
loop_
_entity_poly.entity_id
_entity_poly.type
_entity_poly.pdbx_seq_one_letter_code
_entity_poly.pdbx_strand_id
1 'polypeptide(L)'
;MKRSRVRERERIRAAVQTTDPAALAVYAGELRPVVASLRALAEDATAEPSKRVHARSFLRRELLRGIRELEARIDAASPVL
;
A
#
# COMPACT_ATOMS: atom_id res chain seq x y z
N MET A 1 20.76 -0.36 -8.66
CA MET A 1 19.50 -0.25 -7.88
C MET A 1 18.20 -0.09 -8.70
N LYS A 2 18.21 0.17 -10.03
CA LYS A 2 16.97 0.32 -10.84
C LYS A 2 16.13 -0.97 -10.98
N ARG A 3 16.75 -2.15 -11.05
CA ARG A 3 16.04 -3.43 -11.25
C ARG A 3 15.09 -3.82 -10.11
N SER A 4 15.40 -3.44 -8.86
CA SER A 4 14.54 -3.74 -7.70
C SER A 4 13.21 -3.00 -7.75
N ARG A 5 13.23 -1.70 -8.09
CA ARG A 5 12.02 -0.87 -8.20
C ARG A 5 11.13 -1.26 -9.38
N VAL A 6 11.73 -1.77 -10.46
CA VAL A 6 10.98 -2.28 -11.62
C VAL A 6 10.23 -3.55 -11.24
N ARG A 7 10.92 -4.52 -10.61
CA ARG A 7 10.28 -5.76 -10.11
C ARG A 7 9.16 -5.50 -9.11
N GLU A 8 9.37 -4.55 -8.19
CA GLU A 8 8.33 -4.12 -7.24
C GLU A 8 7.07 -3.63 -7.98
N ARG A 9 7.26 -2.78 -8.99
CA ARG A 9 6.15 -2.24 -9.81
C ARG A 9 5.47 -3.32 -10.65
N GLU A 10 6.23 -4.25 -11.20
CA GLU A 10 5.69 -5.40 -11.94
C GLU A 10 4.85 -6.28 -11.02
N ARG A 11 5.33 -6.54 -9.80
CA ARG A 11 4.57 -7.29 -8.79
C ARG A 11 3.26 -6.58 -8.41
N ILE A 12 3.32 -5.26 -8.17
CA ILE A 12 2.12 -4.45 -7.85
C ILE A 12 1.07 -4.51 -8.96
N ARG A 13 1.50 -4.61 -10.22
CA ARG A 13 0.63 -4.61 -11.41
C ARG A 13 0.22 -5.99 -11.89
N ALA A 14 0.71 -7.05 -11.27
CA ALA A 14 0.37 -8.41 -11.68
C ALA A 14 -1.13 -8.65 -11.42
N ALA A 15 -1.83 -9.17 -12.42
CA ALA A 15 -3.24 -9.49 -12.29
C ALA A 15 -3.45 -10.58 -11.23
N VAL A 16 -4.43 -10.37 -10.36
CA VAL A 16 -4.79 -11.32 -9.30
C VAL A 16 -5.92 -12.22 -9.81
N GLN A 17 -5.76 -13.54 -9.70
CA GLN A 17 -6.88 -14.44 -9.93
C GLN A 17 -7.82 -14.42 -8.73
N THR A 18 -8.92 -13.70 -8.86
CA THR A 18 -9.92 -13.51 -7.80
C THR A 18 -10.92 -14.68 -7.68
N THR A 19 -10.88 -15.63 -8.61
CA THR A 19 -11.71 -16.85 -8.63
C THR A 19 -11.10 -18.02 -7.86
N ASP A 20 -9.81 -17.94 -7.49
CA ASP A 20 -9.14 -18.92 -6.64
C ASP A 20 -9.05 -18.40 -5.18
N PRO A 21 -9.70 -19.06 -4.21
CA PRO A 21 -9.63 -18.68 -2.80
C PRO A 21 -8.21 -18.64 -2.24
N ALA A 22 -7.29 -19.50 -2.71
CA ALA A 22 -5.91 -19.51 -2.24
C ALA A 22 -5.14 -18.29 -2.76
N ALA A 23 -5.23 -18.00 -4.06
CA ALA A 23 -4.67 -16.79 -4.65
C ALA A 23 -5.22 -15.50 -4.01
N LEU A 24 -6.51 -15.45 -3.72
CA LEU A 24 -7.13 -14.30 -3.02
C LEU A 24 -6.58 -14.14 -1.60
N ALA A 25 -6.40 -15.23 -0.85
CA ALA A 25 -5.83 -15.19 0.49
C ALA A 25 -4.37 -14.73 0.48
N VAL A 26 -3.57 -15.18 -0.50
CA VAL A 26 -2.19 -14.71 -0.68
C VAL A 26 -2.17 -13.21 -0.96
N TYR A 27 -2.98 -12.74 -1.90
CA TYR A 27 -3.08 -11.33 -2.25
C TYR A 27 -3.51 -10.46 -1.04
N ALA A 28 -4.50 -10.92 -0.26
CA ALA A 28 -4.88 -10.25 0.98
C ALA A 28 -3.71 -10.21 1.99
N GLY A 29 -2.92 -11.28 2.06
CA GLY A 29 -1.68 -11.33 2.84
C GLY A 29 -0.66 -10.26 2.39
N GLU A 30 -0.52 -10.01 1.09
CA GLU A 30 0.37 -8.99 0.55
C GLU A 30 -0.10 -7.55 0.82
N LEU A 31 -1.41 -7.33 0.99
CA LEU A 31 -1.97 -6.02 1.33
C LEU A 31 -1.81 -5.66 2.82
N ARG A 32 -1.80 -6.65 3.72
CA ARG A 32 -1.73 -6.45 5.17
C ARG A 32 -0.57 -5.53 5.62
N PRO A 33 0.68 -5.68 5.14
CA PRO A 33 1.78 -4.80 5.53
C PRO A 33 1.59 -3.34 5.08
N VAL A 34 0.99 -3.13 3.90
CA VAL A 34 0.70 -1.79 3.37
C VAL A 34 -0.35 -1.10 4.25
N VAL A 35 -1.43 -1.81 4.58
CA VAL A 35 -2.48 -1.32 5.47
C VAL A 35 -1.96 -1.06 6.88
N ALA A 36 -1.12 -1.95 7.42
CA ALA A 36 -0.50 -1.75 8.73
C ALA A 36 0.39 -0.50 8.77
N SER A 37 1.18 -0.27 7.71
CA SER A 37 2.02 0.93 7.60
C SER A 37 1.18 2.20 7.51
N LEU A 38 0.10 2.20 6.73
CA LEU A 38 -0.82 3.33 6.64
C LEU A 38 -1.51 3.62 7.98
N ARG A 39 -1.91 2.58 8.73
CA ARG A 39 -2.50 2.74 10.07
C ARG A 39 -1.53 3.43 11.02
N ALA A 40 -0.29 2.97 11.11
CA ALA A 40 0.72 3.60 11.98
C ALA A 40 0.96 5.07 11.60
N LEU A 41 1.03 5.39 10.30
CA LEU A 41 1.18 6.77 9.82
C LEU A 41 -0.05 7.63 10.12
N ALA A 42 -1.25 7.07 10.07
CA ALA A 42 -2.49 7.77 10.38
C ALA A 42 -2.63 8.03 11.89
N GLU A 43 -2.25 7.06 12.73
CA GLU A 43 -2.15 7.23 14.18
C GLU A 43 -1.18 8.36 14.53
N ASP A 44 0.00 8.40 13.91
CA ASP A 44 0.96 9.49 14.11
C ASP A 44 0.43 10.85 13.60
N ALA A 45 -0.28 10.85 12.46
CA ALA A 45 -0.87 12.07 11.92
C ALA A 45 -1.94 12.68 12.83
N THR A 46 -2.70 11.83 13.52
CA THR A 46 -3.80 12.22 14.42
C THR A 46 -3.37 12.39 15.88
N ALA A 47 -2.15 11.99 16.24
CA ALA A 47 -1.57 12.25 17.54
C ALA A 47 -1.46 13.76 17.83
N GLU A 48 -1.46 14.10 19.12
CA GLU A 48 -1.15 15.45 19.60
C GLU A 48 0.19 15.92 19.01
N PRO A 49 0.34 17.21 18.64
CA PRO A 49 1.56 17.69 17.99
C PRO A 49 2.85 17.40 18.75
N SER A 50 2.80 17.37 20.09
CA SER A 50 3.92 17.06 20.99
C SER A 50 4.26 15.57 21.06
N LYS A 51 3.34 14.69 20.68
CA LYS A 51 3.49 13.23 20.68
C LYS A 51 3.76 12.65 19.29
N ARG A 52 3.69 13.49 18.27
CA ARG A 52 3.92 13.08 16.88
C ARG A 52 5.40 12.75 16.66
N VAL A 53 5.67 11.59 16.09
CA VAL A 53 7.01 11.09 15.78
C VAL A 53 7.55 11.73 14.50
N HIS A 54 6.69 11.94 13.49
CA HIS A 54 7.10 12.46 12.20
C HIS A 54 6.59 13.87 11.88
N ALA A 55 7.30 14.59 11.02
CA ALA A 55 6.82 15.87 10.51
C ALA A 55 5.54 15.70 9.66
N ARG A 56 4.65 16.70 9.67
CA ARG A 56 3.40 16.69 8.88
C ARG A 56 3.64 16.46 7.38
N SER A 57 4.72 17.03 6.85
CA SER A 57 5.10 16.89 5.43
C SER A 57 5.49 15.44 5.09
N PHE A 58 6.19 14.77 5.99
CA PHE A 58 6.53 13.35 5.86
C PHE A 58 5.26 12.50 5.88
N LEU A 59 4.41 12.66 6.90
CA LEU A 59 3.18 11.89 7.05
C LEU A 59 2.27 12.03 5.84
N ARG A 60 2.06 13.27 5.36
CA ARG A 60 1.28 13.52 4.15
C ARG A 60 1.85 12.77 2.95
N ARG A 61 3.17 12.85 2.72
CA ARG A 61 3.82 12.21 1.57
C ARG A 61 3.68 10.69 1.64
N GLU A 62 3.94 10.11 2.81
CA GLU A 62 3.93 8.65 2.98
C GLU A 62 2.52 8.07 2.96
N LEU A 63 1.53 8.73 3.55
CA LEU A 63 0.12 8.33 3.44
C LEU A 63 -0.34 8.36 1.97
N LEU A 64 -0.06 9.44 1.24
CA LEU A 64 -0.41 9.54 -0.20
C LEU A 64 0.36 8.52 -1.06
N ARG A 65 1.54 8.08 -0.63
CA ARG A 65 2.30 7.03 -1.31
C ARG A 65 1.63 5.67 -1.10
N GLY A 66 1.29 5.32 0.15
CA GLY A 66 0.64 4.05 0.46
C GLY A 66 -0.77 3.94 -0.13
N ILE A 67 -1.54 5.04 -0.15
CA ILE A 67 -2.85 5.07 -0.82
C ILE A 67 -2.70 4.78 -2.31
N ARG A 68 -1.77 5.44 -3.01
CA ARG A 68 -1.51 5.19 -4.43
C ARG A 68 -1.04 3.77 -4.72
N GLU A 69 -0.33 3.15 -3.78
CA GLU A 69 0.04 1.75 -3.90
C GLU A 69 -1.19 0.82 -3.78
N LEU A 70 -2.11 1.11 -2.85
CA LEU A 70 -3.36 0.37 -2.75
C LEU A 70 -4.23 0.54 -4.00
N GLU A 71 -4.38 1.78 -4.49
CA GLU A 71 -5.10 2.07 -5.75
C GLU A 71 -4.53 1.25 -6.91
N ALA A 72 -3.21 1.27 -7.11
CA ALA A 72 -2.57 0.51 -8.19
C ALA A 72 -2.78 -1.00 -8.08
N ARG A 73 -2.81 -1.55 -6.86
CA ARG A 73 -3.09 -2.97 -6.64
C ARG A 73 -4.56 -3.31 -6.84
N ILE A 74 -5.48 -2.43 -6.44
CA ILE A 74 -6.92 -2.55 -6.71
C ILE A 74 -7.17 -2.57 -8.23
N ASP A 75 -6.58 -1.63 -8.96
CA ASP A 75 -6.69 -1.58 -10.43
C ASP A 75 -6.13 -2.84 -11.09
N ALA A 76 -5.05 -3.42 -10.56
CA ALA A 76 -4.48 -4.67 -11.06
C ALA A 76 -5.40 -5.88 -10.79
N ALA A 77 -6.09 -5.90 -9.65
CA ALA A 77 -7.02 -6.97 -9.28
C ALA A 77 -8.40 -6.83 -9.94
N SER A 78 -8.80 -5.61 -10.30
CA SER A 78 -10.06 -5.30 -10.97
C SER A 78 -9.84 -4.23 -12.04
N PRO A 79 -9.25 -4.61 -13.20
CA PRO A 79 -9.05 -3.67 -14.29
C PRO A 79 -10.40 -3.12 -14.75
N VAL A 80 -10.57 -1.79 -14.69
CA VAL A 80 -11.70 -1.15 -15.35
C VAL A 80 -11.52 -1.37 -16.86
N LEU A 81 -12.49 -2.04 -17.49
CA LEU A 81 -12.55 -2.27 -18.93
C LEU A 81 -12.64 -0.96 -19.71
#